data_AF-A0A3D1TRC4-F1
#
_entry.id   AF-A0A3D1TRC4-F1
#
_cell.length_a   1.000
_cell.length_b   1.000
_cell.length_c   1.000
_cell.angle_alpha   90.00
_cell.angle_beta   90.00
_cell.angle_gamma   90.00
#
_symmetry.space_group_name_H-M   'P 1'
#
loop_
_entity.id
_entity.type
_entity.pdbx_description
1 polymer ?
#
loop_
_entity_poly.entity_id
_entity_poly.type
_entity_poly.pdbx_seq_one_letter_code
_entity_poly.pdbx_strand_id
1 'polypeptide(L)' 'MQIFKNQDEEFRGWVREHPDGLVVNVPSLMLHNTDCDHISDLMTKSAKACAQGANARSELQRWAQQAKGKRLLNCESCEA' A
#
# COMPACT_ATOMS: atom_id res chain seq x y z
N MET A 1 -5.22 3.32 9.37
CA MET A 1 -4.98 3.58 7.94
C MET A 1 -4.40 4.99 7.75
N GLN A 2 -3.22 5.12 7.15
CA GLN A 2 -2.53 6.39 6.90
C GLN A 2 -2.40 6.64 5.39
N ILE A 3 -2.44 7.91 4.97
CA ILE A 3 -2.26 8.29 3.57
C ILE A 3 -0.94 9.02 3.49
N PHE A 4 -0.03 8.53 2.67
CA PHE A 4 1.26 9.15 2.44
C PHE A 4 1.29 9.74 1.02
N LYS A 5 2.10 10.78 0.81
CA LYS A 5 2.60 11.08 -0.54
C LYS A 5 3.96 10.39 -0.64
N ASN A 6 4.28 9.73 -1.76
CA ASN A 6 5.42 8.79 -1.74
C ASN A 6 6.78 9.46 -1.71
N GLN A 7 6.82 10.78 -1.92
CA GLN A 7 8.02 11.59 -1.74
C GLN A 7 8.27 11.96 -0.27
N ASP A 8 7.31 11.69 0.63
CA ASP A 8 7.48 12.01 2.05
C ASP A 8 8.50 11.04 2.67
N GLU A 9 9.51 11.59 3.34
CA GLU A 9 10.43 10.81 4.16
C GLU A 9 9.70 9.97 5.20
N GLU A 10 8.51 10.42 5.63
CA GLU A 10 7.59 9.71 6.50
C GLU A 10 7.15 8.36 5.92
N PHE A 11 6.93 8.24 4.60
CA PHE A 11 6.59 6.97 3.97
C PHE A 11 7.77 5.99 4.05
N ARG A 12 9.00 6.48 3.83
CA ARG A 12 10.23 5.65 3.94
C ARG A 12 10.44 5.18 5.37
N GLY A 13 10.24 6.07 6.34
CA GLY A 13 10.28 5.72 7.76
C GLY A 13 9.24 4.65 8.08
N TRP A 14 8.00 4.87 7.64
CA TRP A 14 6.90 3.95 7.89
C TRP A 14 7.14 2.56 7.32
N VAL A 15 7.61 2.44 6.07
CA VAL A 15 7.93 1.14 5.43
C VAL A 15 9.00 0.39 6.23
N ARG A 16 10.03 1.09 6.74
CA ARG A 16 11.08 0.47 7.56
C ARG A 16 10.57 0.01 8.92
N GLU A 17 9.64 0.75 9.51
CA GLU A 17 9.05 0.43 10.81
C GLU A 17 8.00 -0.69 10.74
N HIS A 18 7.44 -0.92 9.54
CA HIS A 18 6.37 -1.89 9.31
C HIS A 18 6.77 -2.87 8.20
N PRO A 19 7.71 -3.81 8.43
CA PRO A 19 8.17 -4.77 7.42
C PRO A 19 7.10 -5.76 6.95
N ASP A 20 6.01 -5.88 7.71
CA ASP A 20 4.83 -6.71 7.36
C ASP A 20 3.60 -5.86 7.00
N GLY A 21 3.81 -4.58 6.67
CA GLY A 21 2.77 -3.63 6.31
C GLY A 21 2.20 -3.86 4.92
N LEU A 22 1.05 -3.24 4.64
CA LEU A 22 0.42 -3.26 3.32
C LEU A 22 0.36 -1.85 2.74
N VAL A 23 0.73 -1.73 1.47
CA VAL A 23 0.77 -0.49 0.72
C VAL A 23 -0.04 -0.62 -0.57
N VAL A 24 -0.88 0.36 -0.87
CA VAL A 24 -1.61 0.45 -2.14
C VAL A 24 -1.04 1.57 -3.00
N ASN A 25 -0.62 1.24 -4.21
CA ASN A 25 -0.23 2.20 -5.23
C ASN A 25 -1.45 2.89 -5.85
N VAL A 26 -1.37 4.20 -6.07
CA VAL A 26 -2.41 5.01 -6.71
C VAL A 26 -1.83 5.65 -7.97
N PRO A 27 -2.52 5.61 -9.14
CA PRO A 27 -3.94 5.26 -9.33
C PRO A 27 -4.23 3.78 -9.67
N SER A 28 -3.22 2.92 -9.79
CA SER A 28 -3.41 1.52 -10.21
C SER A 28 -4.18 0.66 -9.21
N LEU A 29 -4.25 1.07 -7.94
CA LEU A 29 -4.85 0.33 -6.83
C LEU A 29 -4.23 -1.05 -6.62
N MET A 30 -2.94 -1.15 -6.92
CA MET A 30 -2.16 -2.37 -6.70
C MET A 30 -1.66 -2.43 -5.26
N LEU A 31 -1.94 -3.55 -4.59
CA LEU A 31 -1.53 -3.85 -3.23
C LEU A 31 -0.17 -4.54 -3.26
N HIS A 32 0.73 -4.06 -2.39
CA HIS A 32 2.07 -4.58 -2.17
C HIS A 32 2.29 -4.81 -0.67
N ASN A 33 3.07 -5.83 -0.34
CA ASN A 33 3.69 -5.96 0.99
C ASN A 33 4.88 -5.01 1.08
N THR A 34 5.21 -4.53 2.29
CA THR A 34 6.31 -3.57 2.53
C THR A 34 7.71 -4.10 2.21
N ASP A 35 7.88 -5.42 2.10
CA ASP A 35 9.09 -6.11 1.68
C ASP A 35 9.17 -6.36 0.15
N CYS A 36 8.15 -5.96 -0.61
CA CYS A 36 8.13 -6.18 -2.06
C CYS A 36 9.17 -5.30 -2.78
N ASP A 37 9.97 -5.90 -3.66
CA ASP A 37 10.98 -5.19 -4.48
C ASP A 37 10.38 -4.01 -5.29
N HIS A 38 9.14 -4.15 -5.74
CA HIS A 38 8.41 -3.12 -6.49
C HIS A 38 8.05 -1.89 -5.65
N ILE A 39 8.25 -1.89 -4.32
CA ILE A 39 8.04 -0.70 -3.50
C ILE A 39 8.98 0.43 -3.86
N SER A 40 10.19 0.12 -4.29
CA SER A 40 11.12 1.12 -4.80
C SER A 40 10.51 1.94 -5.95
N ASP A 41 9.75 1.30 -6.84
CA ASP A 41 9.00 1.98 -7.90
C ASP A 41 7.81 2.78 -7.35
N LEU A 42 7.19 2.30 -6.26
CA LEU A 42 6.13 3.03 -5.56
C LEU A 42 6.63 4.34 -4.96
N MET A 43 7.88 4.42 -4.49
CA MET A 43 8.48 5.64 -3.93
C MET A 43 8.40 6.87 -4.87
N THR A 44 8.03 6.68 -6.14
CA THR A 44 7.85 7.73 -7.15
C THR A 44 6.40 8.20 -7.38
N LYS A 45 5.38 7.56 -6.76
CA LYS A 45 3.93 7.80 -7.03
C LYS A 45 3.13 8.25 -5.80
N SER A 46 1.83 7.96 -5.67
CA SER A 46 1.07 8.19 -4.42
C SER A 46 0.63 6.85 -3.82
N ALA A 47 0.65 6.70 -2.50
CA ALA A 47 0.40 5.43 -1.82
C ALA A 47 -0.48 5.60 -0.60
N LYS A 48 -1.30 4.59 -0.36
CA LYS A 48 -2.07 4.48 0.87
C LYS A 48 -1.61 3.27 1.65
N ALA A 49 -1.21 3.48 2.90
CA ALA A 49 -0.65 2.44 3.74
C ALA A 49 -1.60 2.11 4.90
N CYS A 50 -1.65 0.83 5.25
CA CYS A 50 -2.32 0.41 6.46
C CYS A 50 -1.35 -0.36 7.33
N ALA A 51 -1.20 0.08 8.58
CA ALA A 51 -0.47 -0.68 9.58
C ALA A 51 -1.16 -2.02 9.79
N GLN A 52 -0.30 -3.02 10.01
CA GLN A 52 -0.61 -4.44 10.05
C GLN A 52 -1.80 -4.77 10.97
N GLY A 53 -2.50 -5.84 10.63
CA GLY A 53 -3.59 -6.42 11.40
C GLY A 53 -4.44 -7.33 10.52
N ALA A 54 -5.18 -8.27 11.11
CA ALA A 54 -6.06 -9.21 10.39
C ALA A 54 -7.05 -8.51 9.43
N ASN A 55 -7.30 -7.21 9.64
CA ASN A 55 -8.23 -6.40 8.87
C ASN A 55 -7.56 -5.45 7.87
N ALA A 56 -6.24 -5.31 7.83
CA ALA A 56 -5.57 -4.28 7.02
C ALA A 56 -5.93 -4.36 5.53
N ARG A 57 -5.94 -5.59 4.97
CA ARG A 57 -6.37 -5.83 3.59
C ARG A 57 -7.84 -5.45 3.37
N SER A 58 -8.72 -5.85 4.29
CA SER A 58 -10.15 -5.55 4.23
C SER A 58 -10.43 -4.06 4.33
N GLU A 59 -9.67 -3.33 5.14
CA GLU A 59 -9.76 -1.87 5.27
C GLU A 59 -9.30 -1.16 4.00
N LEU A 60 -8.17 -1.56 3.42
CA LEU A 60 -7.68 -1.03 2.16
C LEU A 60 -8.67 -1.31 1.01
N GLN A 61 -9.24 -2.51 0.98
CA GLN A 61 -10.27 -2.89 0.01
C GLN A 61 -11.54 -2.05 0.17
N ARG A 62 -11.99 -1.81 1.41
CA ARG A 62 -13.14 -0.95 1.69
C ARG A 62 -12.87 0.48 1.24
N TRP A 63 -11.67 1.01 1.51
CA TRP A 63 -11.29 2.33 1.03
C TRP A 63 -11.27 2.41 -0.49
N ALA A 64 -10.66 1.45 -1.19
CA ALA A 64 -10.61 1.44 -2.65
C ALA A 64 -12.02 1.45 -3.26
N GLN A 65 -12.93 0.67 -2.68
CA GLN A 65 -14.32 0.64 -3.09
C GLN A 65 -15.02 1.99 -2.85
N GLN A 66 -14.86 2.59 -1.68
CA GLN A 66 -15.55 3.84 -1.32
C GLN A 66 -15.00 5.06 -2.04
N ALA A 67 -13.68 5.19 -2.15
CA ALA A 67 -13.03 6.40 -2.67
C ALA A 67 -12.81 6.36 -4.18
N LYS A 68 -12.72 5.16 -4.78
CA LYS A 68 -12.39 4.99 -6.21
C LYS A 68 -13.41 4.14 -6.97
N GLY A 69 -14.38 3.53 -6.30
CA GLY A 69 -15.36 2.64 -6.93
C GLY A 69 -14.74 1.36 -7.51
N LYS A 70 -13.53 0.99 -7.08
CA LYS A 70 -12.72 -0.07 -7.68
C LYS A 70 -12.23 -1.06 -6.62
N ARG A 71 -11.92 -2.28 -7.08
CA ARG A 71 -11.28 -3.31 -6.26
C ARG A 71 -9.76 -3.13 -6.27
N LEU A 72 -9.10 -3.61 -5.23
CA LEU A 72 -7.65 -3.70 -5.21
C LEU A 72 -7.19 -4.81 -6.16
N LEU A 73 -6.10 -4.54 -6.85
CA LEU A 73 -5.32 -5.54 -7.56
C LEU A 73 -4.18 -5.99 -6.65
N ASN A 74 -3.75 -7.23 -6.76
CA ASN A 74 -2.57 -7.68 -6.04
C ASN A 74 -1.35 -7.57 -6.95
N CYS A 75 -0.21 -7.21 -6.37
CA CYS A 75 1.07 -7.37 -7.05
C CYS A 75 1.34 -8.87 -7.24
N GLU A 76 1.67 -9.26 -8.47
CA GLU A 76 1.94 -10.67 -8.82
C GLU A 76 3.07 -11.26 -7.97
N SER A 77 4.13 -10.48 -7.69
CA SER A 77 5.23 -10.89 -6.82
C SER A 77 4.88 -10.97 -5.33
N CYS A 78 3.74 -10.43 -4.89
CA CYS A 78 3.28 -10.51 -3.50
C CYS A 78 2.28 -11.66 -3.28
N GLU A 79 1.75 -12.26 -4.35
CA GLU A 79 0.84 -13.42 -4.29
C GLU A 79 1.54 -14.77 -4.51
N ALA A 80 2.78 -14.74 -4.99
CA ALA A 80 3.64 -15.92 -5.15
C ALA A 80 4.23 -16.37 -3.80
#